data_AF-A0A1Q5XEX4-F1
#
_entry.id   AF-A0A1Q5XEX4-F1
#
_cell.length_a   1.000
_cell.length_b   1.000
_cell.length_c   1.000
_cell.angle_alpha   90.00
_cell.angle_beta   90.00
_cell.angle_gamma   90.00
#
_symmetry.space_group_name_H-M   'P 1'
#
loop_
_entity.id
_entity.type
_entity.pdbx_description
1 polymer ?
#
loop_
_entity_poly.entity_id
_entity_poly.type
_entity_poly.pdbx_seq_one_letter_code
_entity_poly.pdbx_strand_id
1 'polypeptide(L)'
;MGFILISLIAIGICLAGLVLYYFVLPSKDFISTNEIPNSYVIQSSNRMDIQHNYECAALSSAYIMRHSGMESDGNKLYKDYPRKLYDGIITPKGILLFFKKLGYDAFFCSGNVDTLKKQYVYRDTQEVDRSLMPGAVLC
;
A
#
# COMPACT_ATOMS: atom_id res chain seq x y z
N MET A 1 28.63 49.78 5.46
CA MET A 1 28.53 48.64 6.41
C MET A 1 27.14 48.00 6.43
N GLY A 2 26.05 48.77 6.56
CA GLY A 2 24.67 48.23 6.58
C GLY A 2 24.25 47.43 5.33
N PHE A 3 24.58 47.91 4.13
CA PHE A 3 24.23 47.20 2.88
C PHE A 3 24.86 45.80 2.75
N ILE A 4 26.10 45.64 3.24
CA ILE A 4 26.80 44.34 3.22
C ILE A 4 26.12 43.37 4.18
N LEU A 5 25.73 43.84 5.37
CA LEU A 5 25.02 43.03 6.36
C LEU A 5 23.65 42.56 5.85
N ILE A 6 22.89 43.46 5.21
CA ILE A 6 21.58 43.13 4.61
C ILE A 6 21.75 42.09 3.49
N SER A 7 22.78 42.24 2.64
CA SER A 7 23.06 41.29 1.56
C SER A 7 23.41 39.89 2.09
N LEU A 8 24.23 39.79 3.14
CA LEU A 8 24.57 38.50 3.76
C LEU A 8 23.36 37.80 4.38
N ILE A 9 22.47 38.55 5.04
CA ILE A 9 21.24 38.02 5.63
C ILE A 9 20.29 37.52 4.52
N ALA A 10 20.12 38.28 3.44
CA ALA A 10 19.28 37.89 2.32
C ALA A 10 19.79 36.59 1.66
N ILE A 11 21.11 36.46 1.46
CA ILE A 11 21.72 35.24 0.92
C ILE A 11 21.47 34.06 1.86
N GLY A 12 21.65 34.26 3.18
CA GLY A 12 21.38 33.22 4.17
C GLY A 12 19.93 32.72 4.15
N ILE A 13 18.95 33.62 4.03
CA ILE A 13 17.53 33.28 3.94
C ILE A 13 17.24 32.52 2.64
N CYS A 14 17.80 32.95 1.50
CA CYS A 14 17.64 32.24 0.24
C CYS A 14 18.22 30.82 0.29
N LEU A 15 19.40 30.65 0.87
CA LEU A 15 20.02 29.33 1.03
C LEU A 15 19.21 28.43 1.98
N ALA A 16 18.72 28.96 3.10
CA ALA A 16 17.89 28.21 4.03
C ALA A 16 16.55 27.79 3.38
N GLY A 17 15.93 28.69 2.61
CA GLY A 17 14.73 28.39 1.83
C GLY A 17 14.95 27.30 0.79
N LEU A 18 16.10 27.34 0.09
CA LEU A 18 16.48 26.31 -0.87
C LEU A 18 16.67 24.94 -0.20
N VAL A 19 17.37 24.89 0.94
CA VAL A 19 17.58 23.66 1.71
C VAL A 19 16.24 23.10 2.19
N LEU A 20 15.36 23.93 2.75
CA LEU A 20 14.01 23.50 3.15
C LEU A 20 13.20 22.98 1.95
N TYR A 21 13.30 23.64 0.79
CA TYR A 21 12.65 23.18 -0.43
C TYR A 21 13.12 21.78 -0.84
N TYR A 22 14.43 21.51 -0.82
CA TYR A 22 14.99 20.20 -1.18
C TYR A 22 14.76 19.10 -0.13
N PHE A 23 14.71 19.45 1.16
CA PHE A 23 14.49 18.46 2.23
C PHE A 23 13.00 18.14 2.47
N VAL A 24 12.10 19.09 2.25
CA VAL A 24 10.66 18.92 2.52
C VAL A 24 9.90 18.37 1.32
N LEU A 25 10.36 18.64 0.09
CA LEU A 25 9.69 18.10 -1.08
C LEU A 25 10.15 16.67 -1.36
N PRO A 26 9.27 15.66 -1.26
CA PRO A 26 9.61 14.31 -1.63
C PRO A 26 10.06 14.30 -3.10
N SER A 27 11.22 13.71 -3.36
CA SER A 27 11.67 13.48 -4.73
C SER A 27 10.60 12.64 -5.44
N LYS A 28 10.27 13.02 -6.67
CA LYS A 28 9.29 12.28 -7.48
C LYS A 28 9.79 10.84 -7.61
N ASP A 29 8.99 9.84 -7.25
CA ASP A 29 9.36 8.43 -7.41
C ASP A 29 9.64 8.17 -8.90
N PHE A 30 10.92 8.08 -9.25
CA PHE A 30 11.40 7.79 -10.62
C PHE A 30 11.32 6.29 -10.87
N ILE A 31 10.10 5.77 -10.91
CA ILE A 31 9.85 4.41 -11.41
C ILE A 31 9.67 4.52 -12.91
N SER A 32 10.53 3.83 -13.65
CA SER A 32 10.42 3.73 -15.11
C SER A 32 9.09 3.08 -15.45
N THR A 33 8.32 3.67 -16.36
CA THR A 33 7.03 3.10 -16.79
C THR A 33 7.19 1.72 -17.42
N ASN A 34 8.39 1.38 -17.88
CA ASN A 34 8.71 0.06 -18.45
C ASN A 34 8.75 -1.06 -17.39
N GLU A 35 8.85 -0.72 -16.10
CA GLU A 35 8.85 -1.68 -15.00
C GLU A 35 7.44 -1.98 -14.47
N ILE A 36 6.43 -1.25 -14.97
CA ILE A 36 5.03 -1.46 -14.60
C ILE A 36 4.48 -2.58 -15.49
N PRO A 37 4.06 -3.73 -14.93
CA PRO A 37 3.48 -4.79 -15.74
C PRO A 37 2.21 -4.31 -16.46
N ASN A 38 2.02 -4.80 -17.69
CA ASN A 38 0.89 -4.44 -18.53
C ASN A 38 -0.46 -4.91 -17.96
N SER A 39 -0.47 -5.92 -17.08
CA SER A 39 -1.67 -6.44 -16.44
C SER A 39 -1.38 -6.95 -15.03
N TYR A 40 -2.36 -6.80 -14.13
CA TYR A 40 -2.30 -7.24 -12.72
C TYR A 40 -3.32 -8.35 -12.43
N VAL A 41 -3.50 -9.27 -13.39
CA VAL A 41 -4.51 -10.33 -13.27
C VAL A 41 -3.89 -11.57 -12.66
N ILE A 42 -4.45 -12.02 -11.54
CA ILE A 42 -4.13 -13.30 -10.93
C ILE A 42 -4.57 -14.43 -11.87
N GLN A 43 -3.61 -15.23 -12.35
CA GLN A 43 -3.83 -16.33 -13.30
C GLN A 43 -4.08 -17.69 -12.60
N SER A 44 -3.82 -17.79 -11.30
CA SER A 44 -4.07 -19.01 -10.54
C SER A 44 -5.56 -19.34 -10.53
N SER A 45 -5.91 -20.64 -10.47
CA SER A 45 -7.31 -21.05 -10.28
C SER A 45 -7.89 -20.35 -9.05
N ASN A 46 -8.93 -19.56 -9.26
CA ASN A 46 -9.50 -18.70 -8.23
C ASN A 46 -10.98 -18.43 -8.55
N ARG A 47 -11.73 -17.88 -7.59
CA ARG A 47 -13.15 -17.57 -7.76
C ARG A 47 -13.56 -16.28 -7.07
N MET A 48 -14.42 -15.50 -7.70
CA MET A 48 -15.06 -14.36 -7.05
C MET A 48 -16.27 -14.88 -6.29
N ASP A 49 -16.32 -14.61 -4.98
CA ASP A 49 -17.50 -14.92 -4.17
C ASP A 49 -18.55 -13.80 -4.33
N ILE A 50 -19.83 -14.13 -4.31
CA ILE A 50 -20.91 -13.15 -4.43
C ILE A 50 -21.10 -12.44 -3.08
N GLN A 51 -21.00 -11.11 -3.11
CA GLN A 51 -21.26 -10.25 -1.95
C GLN A 51 -22.76 -9.93 -1.83
N HIS A 52 -23.29 -9.99 -0.61
CA HIS A 52 -24.70 -9.67 -0.34
C HIS A 52 -24.84 -8.42 0.54
N ASN A 53 -23.94 -8.22 1.50
CA ASN A 53 -23.93 -7.11 2.46
C ASN A 53 -22.51 -6.53 2.59
N TYR A 54 -21.94 -6.51 3.80
CA TYR A 54 -20.64 -5.90 4.13
C TYR A 54 -19.46 -6.89 4.09
N GLU A 55 -19.57 -7.99 3.32
CA GLU A 55 -18.56 -9.05 3.31
C GLU A 55 -17.32 -8.74 2.45
N CYS A 56 -17.28 -7.61 1.74
CA CYS A 56 -16.26 -7.27 0.74
C CYS A 56 -14.81 -7.56 1.20
N ALA A 57 -14.43 -7.11 2.39
CA ALA A 57 -13.09 -7.31 2.91
C ALA A 57 -12.75 -8.79 3.11
N ALA A 58 -13.70 -9.60 3.58
CA ALA A 58 -13.50 -11.03 3.78
C ALA A 58 -13.47 -11.80 2.45
N LEU A 59 -14.37 -11.48 1.51
CA LEU A 59 -14.38 -12.12 0.19
C LEU A 59 -13.10 -11.82 -0.60
N SER A 60 -12.64 -10.56 -0.59
CA SER A 60 -11.37 -10.16 -1.21
C SER A 60 -10.17 -10.80 -0.52
N SER A 61 -10.20 -10.92 0.81
CA SER A 61 -9.14 -11.63 1.55
C SER A 61 -9.07 -13.11 1.17
N ALA A 62 -10.22 -13.79 1.05
CA ALA A 62 -10.27 -15.18 0.63
C ALA A 62 -9.77 -15.37 -0.81
N TYR A 63 -10.05 -14.42 -1.71
CA TYR A 63 -9.49 -14.41 -3.06
C TYR A 63 -7.95 -14.35 -3.05
N ILE A 64 -7.36 -13.48 -2.23
CA ILE A 64 -5.90 -13.37 -2.09
C ILE A 64 -5.33 -14.65 -1.45
N MET A 65 -5.96 -15.18 -0.40
CA MET A 65 -5.50 -16.42 0.23
C MET A 65 -5.45 -17.59 -0.75
N ARG A 66 -6.48 -17.73 -1.59
CA ARG A 66 -6.55 -18.77 -2.63
C ARG A 66 -5.46 -18.60 -3.68
N HIS A 67 -5.15 -17.35 -4.04
CA HIS A 67 -3.99 -17.07 -4.89
C HIS A 67 -2.67 -17.53 -4.25
N SER A 68 -2.52 -17.36 -2.93
CA SER A 68 -1.36 -17.83 -2.16
C SER A 68 -1.38 -19.34 -1.82
N GLY A 69 -2.29 -20.12 -2.42
CA GLY A 69 -2.38 -21.57 -2.20
C GLY A 69 -3.08 -21.99 -0.91
N MET A 70 -3.71 -21.05 -0.19
CA MET A 70 -4.53 -21.34 0.98
C MET A 70 -6.01 -21.39 0.61
N GLU A 71 -6.61 -22.58 0.67
CA GLU A 71 -8.05 -22.71 0.50
C GLU A 71 -8.81 -21.89 1.55
N SER A 72 -9.70 -21.02 1.07
CA SER A 72 -10.43 -20.08 1.91
C SER A 72 -11.84 -19.81 1.36
N ASP A 73 -12.81 -19.76 2.26
CA ASP A 73 -14.21 -19.44 1.99
C ASP A 73 -14.52 -18.08 2.60
N GLY A 74 -14.86 -17.09 1.76
CA GLY A 74 -15.04 -15.72 2.22
C GLY A 74 -16.20 -15.54 3.18
N ASN A 75 -17.28 -16.32 3.06
CA ASN A 75 -18.43 -16.25 3.96
C ASN A 75 -18.09 -16.83 5.34
N LYS A 76 -17.34 -17.93 5.39
CA LYS A 76 -16.81 -18.47 6.64
C LYS A 76 -15.83 -17.49 7.27
N LEU A 77 -14.92 -16.93 6.47
CA LEU A 77 -13.93 -15.96 6.92
C LEU A 77 -14.58 -14.69 7.51
N TYR A 78 -15.67 -14.23 6.90
CA TYR A 78 -16.40 -13.05 7.35
C TYR A 78 -16.92 -13.18 8.78
N LYS A 79 -17.34 -14.38 9.21
CA LYS A 79 -17.92 -14.60 10.55
C LYS A 79 -16.95 -14.21 11.66
N ASP A 80 -15.69 -14.60 11.50
CA ASP A 80 -14.65 -14.45 12.53
C ASP A 80 -13.63 -13.34 12.20
N TYR A 81 -13.93 -12.51 11.20
CA TYR A 81 -13.01 -11.46 10.75
C TYR A 81 -12.73 -10.46 11.89
N PRO A 82 -11.44 -10.17 12.19
CA PRO A 82 -11.08 -9.30 13.30
C PRO A 82 -11.59 -7.87 13.11
N ARG A 83 -11.94 -7.21 14.23
CA ARG A 83 -12.32 -5.79 14.26
C ARG A 83 -13.50 -5.46 13.33
N LYS A 84 -14.40 -6.43 13.16
CA LYS A 84 -15.71 -6.25 12.56
C LYS A 84 -16.60 -5.43 13.50
N LEU A 85 -17.22 -4.39 12.96
CA LEU A 85 -18.15 -3.52 13.68
C LEU A 85 -19.49 -4.23 13.90
N TYR A 86 -20.33 -3.67 14.75
CA TYR A 86 -21.65 -4.24 15.09
C TYR A 86 -22.56 -4.37 13.87
N ASP A 87 -22.46 -3.45 12.90
CA ASP A 87 -23.18 -3.47 11.63
C ASP A 87 -22.60 -4.46 10.60
N GLY A 88 -21.48 -5.12 10.93
CA GLY A 88 -20.81 -6.07 10.05
C GLY A 88 -19.66 -5.50 9.23
N ILE A 89 -19.43 -4.18 9.25
CA ILE A 89 -18.35 -3.57 8.48
C ILE A 89 -16.99 -3.97 9.06
N ILE A 90 -16.09 -4.42 8.19
CA ILE A 90 -14.70 -4.71 8.57
C ILE A 90 -13.88 -3.41 8.43
N THR A 91 -13.21 -3.03 9.52
CA THR A 91 -12.35 -1.84 9.51
C THR A 91 -11.03 -2.08 8.77
N PRO A 92 -10.37 -1.04 8.23
CA PRO A 92 -9.02 -1.17 7.65
C PRO A 92 -8.02 -1.84 8.60
N LYS A 93 -8.06 -1.48 9.90
CA LYS A 93 -7.22 -2.12 10.92
C LYS A 93 -7.53 -3.62 11.09
N GLY A 94 -8.78 -4.04 10.86
CA GLY A 94 -9.16 -5.45 10.83
C GLY A 94 -8.43 -6.21 9.73
N ILE A 95 -8.40 -5.65 8.52
CA ILE A 95 -7.69 -6.24 7.37
C ILE A 95 -6.19 -6.39 7.66
N LEU A 96 -5.54 -5.33 8.15
CA LEU A 96 -4.12 -5.40 8.52
C LEU A 96 -3.85 -6.46 9.59
N LEU A 97 -4.69 -6.51 10.63
CA LEU A 97 -4.52 -7.48 11.70
C LEU A 97 -4.74 -8.92 11.21
N PHE A 98 -5.68 -9.12 10.28
CA PHE A 98 -5.95 -10.41 9.68
C PHE A 98 -4.71 -10.94 8.94
N PHE A 99 -4.16 -10.16 8.00
CA PHE A 99 -2.98 -10.56 7.23
C PHE A 99 -1.72 -10.69 8.11
N LYS A 100 -1.56 -9.81 9.11
CA LYS A 100 -0.47 -9.91 10.09
C LYS A 100 -0.51 -11.23 10.87
N LYS A 101 -1.70 -11.72 11.25
CA LYS A 101 -1.84 -13.02 11.93
C LYS A 101 -1.47 -14.20 11.04
N LEU A 102 -1.58 -14.05 9.72
CA LEU A 102 -1.17 -15.05 8.73
C LEU A 102 0.33 -14.95 8.37
N GLY A 103 1.06 -13.99 8.95
CA GLY A 103 2.50 -13.78 8.68
C GLY A 103 2.80 -12.79 7.54
N TYR A 104 1.78 -12.12 6.99
CA TYR A 104 1.93 -11.15 5.91
C TYR A 104 2.10 -9.73 6.45
N ASP A 105 3.00 -8.95 5.87
CA ASP A 105 3.13 -7.52 6.15
C ASP A 105 2.28 -6.70 5.16
N ALA A 106 1.00 -6.53 5.49
CA ALA A 106 0.07 -5.75 4.69
C ALA A 106 0.09 -4.27 5.06
N PHE A 107 -0.18 -3.40 4.08
CA PHE A 107 -0.29 -1.95 4.24
C PHE A 107 -1.35 -1.39 3.30
N PHE A 108 -1.86 -0.19 3.60
CA PHE A 108 -2.76 0.54 2.70
C PHE A 108 -1.99 1.56 1.89
N CYS A 109 -2.31 1.62 0.61
CA CYS A 109 -1.82 2.65 -0.32
C CYS A 109 -2.91 3.69 -0.57
N SER A 110 -2.50 4.89 -0.99
CA SER A 110 -3.42 5.96 -1.36
C SER A 110 -2.87 6.77 -2.52
N GLY A 111 -3.73 7.11 -3.47
CA GLY A 111 -3.37 7.89 -4.65
C GLY A 111 -4.31 7.60 -5.81
N ASN A 112 -3.98 8.11 -7.00
CA ASN A 112 -4.65 7.71 -8.23
C ASN A 112 -4.07 6.37 -8.75
N VAL A 113 -4.67 5.82 -9.80
CA VAL A 113 -4.25 4.52 -10.38
C VAL A 113 -2.75 4.50 -10.73
N ASP A 114 -2.20 5.59 -11.26
CA ASP A 114 -0.78 5.65 -11.62
C ASP A 114 0.12 5.68 -10.39
N THR A 115 -0.29 6.38 -9.33
CA THR A 115 0.39 6.36 -8.03
C THR A 115 0.39 4.96 -7.43
N LEU A 116 -0.75 4.28 -7.45
CA LEU A 116 -0.89 2.93 -6.87
C LEU A 116 -0.05 1.90 -7.63
N LYS A 117 -0.03 1.95 -8.97
CA LYS A 117 0.82 1.08 -9.80
C LYS A 117 2.31 1.27 -9.49
N LYS A 118 2.74 2.52 -9.33
CA LYS A 118 4.12 2.85 -8.95
C LYS A 118 4.46 2.31 -7.57
N GLN A 119 3.60 2.58 -6.58
CA GLN A 119 3.78 2.09 -5.22
C GLN A 119 3.86 0.56 -5.16
N TYR A 120 3.05 -0.14 -5.96
CA TYR A 120 3.13 -1.60 -6.08
C TYR A 120 4.50 -2.05 -6.58
N VAL A 121 4.98 -1.53 -7.72
CA VAL A 121 6.28 -1.94 -8.31
C VAL A 121 7.45 -1.63 -7.37
N TYR A 122 7.47 -0.46 -6.76
CA TYR A 122 8.52 -0.09 -5.81
C TYR A 122 8.57 -1.02 -4.59
N ARG A 123 7.41 -1.48 -4.12
CA ARG A 123 7.32 -2.37 -2.97
C ARG A 123 7.64 -3.81 -3.34
N ASP A 124 7.15 -4.30 -4.49
CA ASP A 124 7.45 -5.62 -5.03
C ASP A 124 8.97 -5.81 -5.21
N THR A 125 9.64 -4.81 -5.79
CA THR A 125 11.11 -4.78 -5.94
C THR A 125 11.86 -4.76 -4.60
N GLN A 126 11.33 -4.09 -3.57
CA GLN A 126 11.89 -4.14 -2.21
C GLN A 126 11.62 -5.47 -1.49
N GLU A 127 10.54 -6.17 -1.85
CA GLU A 127 10.17 -7.46 -1.28
C GLU A 127 11.04 -8.59 -1.85
N VAL A 128 11.40 -8.53 -3.13
CA VAL A 128 12.36 -9.44 -3.78
C VAL A 128 13.74 -9.41 -3.09
N ASP A 129 14.15 -8.25 -2.54
CA ASP A 129 15.41 -8.10 -1.79
C ASP A 129 15.30 -8.62 -0.33
N ARG A 130 14.08 -8.83 0.18
CA ARG A 130 13.79 -9.30 1.55
C ARG A 130 13.19 -10.70 1.51
N SER A 131 14.02 -11.69 1.20
CA SER A 131 13.69 -13.10 0.96
C SER A 131 13.11 -13.92 2.13
N LEU A 132 12.21 -13.39 2.97
CA LEU A 132 11.74 -14.14 4.15
C LEU A 132 10.24 -14.14 4.52
N MET A 133 9.33 -13.43 3.85
CA MET A 133 7.88 -13.67 4.01
C MET A 133 7.13 -13.20 2.76
N PRO A 134 6.10 -13.91 2.27
CA PRO A 134 5.24 -13.38 1.23
C PRO A 134 4.45 -12.19 1.80
N GLY A 135 4.60 -11.01 1.22
CA GLY A 135 3.78 -9.84 1.44
C GLY A 135 2.49 -9.95 0.63
N ALA A 136 1.40 -9.42 1.17
CA ALA A 136 0.16 -9.25 0.43
C ALA A 136 -0.09 -7.75 0.31
N VAL A 137 0.10 -7.20 -0.89
CA VAL A 137 -0.21 -5.79 -1.15
C VAL A 137 -1.73 -5.65 -1.24
N LEU A 138 -2.33 -4.95 -0.28
CA LEU A 138 -3.74 -4.58 -0.26
C LEU A 138 -3.86 -3.12 -0.67
N CYS A 139 -4.08 -2.88 -1.96
CA CYS A 139 -4.44 -1.56 -2.48
C CYS A 139 -5.93 -1.27 -2.26
#